data_AF-A0A525LCK5-F1
#
_entry.id   AF-A0A525LCK5-F1
#
_cell.length_a   1.000
_cell.length_b   1.000
_cell.length_c   1.000
_cell.angle_alpha   90.00
_cell.angle_beta   90.00
_cell.angle_gamma   90.00
#
_symmetry.space_group_name_H-M   'P 1'
#
loop_
_entity.id
_entity.type
_entity.pdbx_description
1 polymer ?
#
loop_
_entity_poly.entity_id
_entity_poly.type
_entity_poly.pdbx_seq_one_letter_code
_entity_poly.pdbx_strand_id
1 'polypeptide(L)' 'MDFDIRIPIGLLFVCLGLLLGVYGLVGDPAIYRAHSLGVNVNLAWGLVLLLFGAANLALAVLLKPRP' A
#
# COMPACT_ATOMS: atom_id res chain seq x y z
N MET A 1 5.43 -13.66 23.96
CA MET A 1 4.53 -13.29 22.86
C MET A 1 5.41 -13.00 21.67
N ASP A 2 5.56 -13.96 20.75
CA ASP A 2 6.30 -13.70 19.51
C ASP A 2 5.50 -12.70 18.69
N PHE A 3 5.95 -11.45 18.72
CA PHE A 3 5.32 -10.37 17.98
C PHE A 3 5.69 -10.54 16.51
N ASP A 4 4.74 -11.04 15.72
CA ASP A 4 4.92 -11.16 14.28
C ASP A 4 4.92 -9.78 13.64
N ILE A 5 6.12 -9.26 13.40
CA ILE A 5 6.35 -7.93 12.82
C ILE A 5 5.73 -7.76 11.43
N ARG A 6 5.38 -8.86 10.75
CA ARG A 6 4.73 -8.80 9.43
C ARG A 6 3.34 -8.19 9.53
N ILE A 7 2.62 -8.39 10.63
CA ILE A 7 1.27 -7.85 10.84
C ILE A 7 1.27 -6.31 10.88
N PRO A 8 2.00 -5.62 11.80
CA PRO A 8 2.00 -4.16 11.85
C PRO A 8 2.60 -3.54 10.59
N ILE A 9 3.67 -4.13 10.02
CA ILE A 9 4.27 -3.63 8.78
C ILE A 9 3.27 -3.77 7.62
N GLY A 10 2.64 -4.93 7.46
CA GLY A 10 1.64 -5.16 6.42
C GLY A 10 0.47 -4.19 6.51
N LEU A 11 -0.05 -3.96 7.71
CA LEU A 11 -1.11 -2.97 7.95
C LEU A 11 -0.67 -1.54 7.59
N LEU A 12 0.55 -1.14 7.97
CA LEU A 12 1.09 0.18 7.62
C LEU A 12 1.12 0.39 6.10
N PHE A 13 1.65 -0.59 5.35
CA PHE A 13 1.72 -0.51 3.89
C PHE A 13 0.33 -0.48 3.22
N VAL A 14 -0.63 -1.26 3.73
CA VAL A 14 -2.02 -1.20 3.23
C VAL A 14 -2.66 0.16 3.51
N CYS A 15 -2.51 0.70 4.72
CA CYS A 15 -3.06 2.02 5.07
C CYS A 15 -2.47 3.13 4.21
N LEU A 16 -1.15 3.16 4.03
CA LEU A 16 -0.47 4.14 3.19
C LEU A 16 -0.83 3.96 1.70
N GLY A 17 -0.90 2.72 1.23
CA GLY A 17 -1.31 2.40 -0.13
C GLY A 17 -2.75 2.83 -0.43
N LEU A 18 -3.67 2.62 0.52
CA LEU A 18 -5.06 3.10 0.44
C LEU A 18 -5.11 4.61 0.40
N LEU A 19 -4.42 5.30 1.32
CA LEU A 19 -4.39 6.75 1.37
C LEU A 19 -3.90 7.35 0.05
N LEU A 20 -2.77 6.83 -0.44
CA LEU A 20 -2.14 7.34 -1.66
C LEU A 20 -2.93 6.97 -2.92
N GLY A 21 -3.49 5.75 -2.98
CA GLY A 21 -4.33 5.28 -4.08
C GLY A 21 -5.63 6.06 -4.17
N VAL A 22 -6.32 6.28 -3.04
CA VAL A 22 -7.53 7.11 -2.99
C VAL A 22 -7.23 8.53 -3.41
N TYR A 23 -6.17 9.15 -2.88
CA TYR A 23 -5.76 10.49 -3.31
C TYR A 23 -5.39 10.54 -4.80
N GLY A 24 -4.74 9.49 -5.32
CA GLY A 24 -4.50 9.34 -6.75
C GLY A 24 -5.78 9.32 -7.59
N LEU A 25 -6.87 8.75 -7.07
CA LEU A 25 -8.16 8.66 -7.77
C LEU A 25 -9.01 9.93 -7.66
N VAL A 26 -9.06 10.55 -6.47
CA VAL A 26 -9.96 11.69 -6.21
C VAL A 26 -9.27 13.06 -6.26
N GLY A 27 -7.94 13.09 -6.24
CA GLY A 27 -7.14 14.31 -6.25
C GLY A 27 -7.10 14.99 -7.62
N ASP A 28 -6.83 16.29 -7.62
CA ASP A 28 -6.80 17.10 -8.85
C ASP A 28 -5.70 16.62 -9.83
N PRO A 29 -6.07 16.17 -11.04
CA PRO A 29 -5.10 15.73 -12.05
C PRO A 29 -4.13 16.84 -12.51
N ALA A 30 -4.47 18.12 -12.30
CA ALA A 30 -3.60 19.24 -12.66
C ALA A 30 -2.25 19.21 -11.93
N ILE A 31 -2.22 18.66 -10.71
CA ILE A 31 -0.99 18.52 -9.91
C ILE A 31 0.02 17.64 -10.66
N TYR A 32 -0.45 16.57 -11.33
CA TYR A 32 0.42 15.64 -12.06
C TYR A 32 0.94 16.21 -13.39
N ARG A 33 0.20 17.16 -13.99
CA ARG A 33 0.65 17.84 -15.21
C ARG A 33 1.73 18.86 -14.90
N ALA A 34 1.60 19.58 -13.78
CA ALA A 34 2.62 20.51 -13.32
C ALA A 34 3.87 19.76 -12.82
N HIS A 35 3.68 18.70 -12.03
CA HIS A 35 4.75 17.91 -11.40
C HIS A 35 4.54 16.43 -11.75
N SER A 36 5.58 15.66 -12.08
CA SER A 36 5.47 14.22 -12.46
C SER A 36 5.13 13.91 -13.93
N LEU A 37 5.41 14.82 -14.87
CA LEU A 37 5.34 14.55 -16.33
C LEU A 37 3.94 14.09 -16.82
N GLY A 38 2.87 14.48 -16.12
CA GLY A 38 1.50 14.04 -16.41
C GLY A 38 1.13 12.68 -15.83
N VAL A 39 2.03 12.01 -15.09
CA VAL A 39 1.82 10.66 -14.56
C VAL A 39 1.23 10.73 -13.15
N ASN A 40 0.17 9.96 -12.92
CA ASN A 40 -0.43 9.80 -11.60
C ASN A 40 0.41 8.89 -10.71
N VAL A 41 1.51 9.45 -10.20
CA VAL A 41 2.49 8.75 -9.36
C VAL A 41 1.87 8.24 -8.05
N ASN A 42 0.88 8.96 -7.51
CA ASN A 42 0.18 8.58 -6.28
C ASN A 42 -0.63 7.30 -6.47
N LEU A 43 -1.37 7.19 -7.57
CA LEU A 43 -2.13 5.97 -7.86
C LEU A 43 -1.19 4.77 -8.12
N ALA A 44 -0.14 4.97 -8.93
CA ALA A 44 0.80 3.92 -9.27
C ALA A 44 1.51 3.36 -8.02
N TRP A 45 2.11 4.23 -7.20
CA TRP A 45 2.78 3.79 -5.97
C TRP A 45 1.80 3.37 -4.88
N GLY A 46 0.61 3.96 -4.82
CA GLY A 46 -0.45 3.54 -3.90
C GLY A 46 -0.82 2.08 -4.12
N LEU A 47 -0.99 1.67 -5.39
CA LEU A 47 -1.24 0.28 -5.75
C LEU A 47 -0.06 -0.64 -5.40
N VAL A 48 1.18 -0.23 -5.66
CA VAL A 48 2.38 -1.01 -5.30
C VAL A 48 2.45 -1.26 -3.79
N LEU A 49 2.24 -0.21 -2.96
CA LEU A 49 2.24 -0.32 -1.50
C LEU A 49 1.10 -1.22 -1.01
N LEU A 50 -0.08 -1.10 -1.61
CA LEU A 50 -1.25 -1.89 -1.25
C LEU A 50 -1.03 -3.38 -1.55
N LEU A 51 -0.51 -3.71 -2.74
CA LEU A 51 -0.16 -5.07 -3.12
C LEU A 51 0.92 -5.66 -2.21
N PHE A 52 1.96 -4.89 -1.90
CA PHE A 52 3.02 -5.33 -1.00
C PHE A 52 2.51 -5.58 0.42
N GLY A 53 1.73 -4.66 0.98
CA GLY A 53 1.15 -4.80 2.32
C GLY A 53 0.19 -5.98 2.40
N ALA A 54 -0.68 -6.16 1.39
CA ALA A 54 -1.58 -7.29 1.31
C ALA A 54 -0.84 -8.63 1.20
N ALA A 55 0.22 -8.70 0.38
CA ALA A 55 1.07 -9.88 0.28
C ALA A 55 1.73 -10.22 1.61
N ASN A 56 2.26 -9.22 2.33
CA ASN A 56 2.88 -9.44 3.63
C ASN A 56 1.89 -9.95 4.68
N LEU A 57 0.67 -9.39 4.72
CA LEU A 57 -0.41 -9.87 5.59
C LEU A 57 -0.85 -11.29 5.22
N ALA A 58 -0.97 -11.58 3.92
CA ALA A 58 -1.28 -12.92 3.44
C ALA A 58 -0.21 -13.92 3.91
N LEU A 59 1.08 -13.60 3.79
CA LEU A 59 2.16 -14.47 4.30
C LEU A 59 2.08 -14.65 5.82
N ALA A 60 1.77 -13.59 6.57
CA ALA A 60 1.64 -13.66 8.03
C ALA A 60 0.49 -14.58 8.48
N VAL A 61 -0.65 -14.53 7.76
CA VAL A 61 -1.85 -15.30 8.12
C VAL A 61 -1.82 -16.72 7.55
N LEU A 62 -1.38 -16.88 6.29
CA LEU A 62 -1.44 -18.14 5.54
C LEU A 62 -0.27 -19.07 5.85
N LEU A 63 0.93 -18.54 6.11
CA LEU A 63 2.12 -19.35 6.41
C LEU A 63 2.35 -19.51 7.92
N LYS A 64 1.36 -19.17 8.75
CA LYS A 64 1.44 -19.43 10.19
C LYS A 64 1.42 -20.95 10.41
N PRO A 65 2.50 -21.56 10.94
CA PRO A 65 2.52 -22.99 11.23
C PRO A 65 1.38 -23.31 12.20
N ARG A 66 0.49 -24.22 11.80
CA ARG A 66 -0.51 -24.77 12.73
C ARG A 66 0.21 -25.78 13.64
N PRO A 67 -0.01 -25.74 14.96
CA PRO A 67 0.59 -26.70 15.90
C PRO A 67 0.11 -28.12 15.63
#